data_AF-A0A820BCC8-F1
#
_entry.id   AF-A0A820BCC8-F1
#
_cell.length_a   1.000
_cell.length_b   1.000
_cell.length_c   1.000
_cell.angle_alpha   90.00
_cell.angle_beta   90.00
_cell.angle_gamma   90.00
#
_symmetry.space_group_name_H-M   'P 1'
#
loop_
_entity.id
_entity.type
_entity.pdbx_description
1 polymer ?
#
loop_
_entity_poly.entity_id
_entity_poly.type
_entity_poly.pdbx_seq_one_letter_code
_entity_poly.pdbx_strand_id
1 'polypeptide(L)'
;MLAFNSAVAGLIINITCGCQAIYQLTSDGNDRLCSFRGFLLHAGCGLLYHTICIQALHRLFVVVFPTRRSFQSKQVIVSITIFQWLISVTFGIPALVLGRIVYQPGSRICQASMNDIIIFLYLAMFIYFLPLAIIIPIYIRIVHFSKQRSFSTNTSRNVVDQRRQRRDLRFIGRLFIIFHGFASFSIVINNNFKLTKLQQIFNKDNSYQ
;
A
#
# COMPACT_ATOMS: atom_id res chain seq x y z
N MET A 1 1.60 -20.60 -1.83
CA MET A 1 2.10 -19.88 -0.64
C MET A 1 2.00 -18.36 -0.80
N LEU A 2 2.73 -17.73 -1.73
CA LEU A 2 2.66 -16.27 -1.92
C LEU A 2 1.25 -15.74 -2.30
N ALA A 3 0.50 -16.49 -3.11
CA ALA A 3 -0.89 -16.15 -3.43
C ALA A 3 -1.82 -16.26 -2.19
N PHE A 4 -1.55 -17.24 -1.32
CA PHE A 4 -2.25 -17.37 -0.05
C PHE A 4 -1.93 -16.19 0.87
N ASN A 5 -0.66 -15.77 0.95
CA ASN A 5 -0.27 -14.57 1.70
C ASN A 5 -1.02 -13.31 1.21
N SER A 6 -1.12 -13.11 -0.11
CA SER A 6 -1.92 -12.00 -0.67
C SER A 6 -3.40 -12.11 -0.33
N ALA A 7 -3.96 -13.32 -0.36
CA ALA A 7 -5.37 -13.53 -0.01
C ALA A 7 -5.62 -13.20 1.45
N VAL A 8 -4.74 -13.62 2.36
CA VAL A 8 -4.82 -13.30 3.79
C VAL A 8 -4.67 -11.80 4.02
N ALA A 9 -3.66 -11.15 3.42
CA ALA A 9 -3.49 -9.71 3.51
C ALA A 9 -4.71 -8.94 2.97
N GLY A 10 -5.25 -9.39 1.83
CA GLY A 10 -6.47 -8.88 1.22
C GLY A 10 -7.71 -9.07 2.11
N LEU A 11 -7.83 -10.19 2.80
CA LEU A 11 -8.92 -10.45 3.73
C LEU A 11 -8.86 -9.48 4.92
N ILE A 12 -7.68 -9.31 5.52
CA ILE A 12 -7.47 -8.41 6.67
C ILE A 12 -7.84 -6.97 6.31
N ILE A 13 -7.40 -6.47 5.16
CA ILE A 13 -7.71 -5.10 4.75
C ILE A 13 -9.20 -4.92 4.45
N ASN A 14 -9.85 -5.90 3.80
CA ASN A 14 -11.28 -5.83 3.53
C ASN A 14 -12.12 -5.86 4.81
N ILE A 15 -11.76 -6.70 5.78
CA ILE A 15 -12.41 -6.72 7.10
C ILE A 15 -12.22 -5.36 7.78
N THR A 16 -11.00 -4.82 7.78
CA THR A 16 -10.70 -3.52 8.42
C THR A 16 -11.50 -2.39 7.77
N CYS A 17 -11.54 -2.31 6.44
CA CYS A 17 -12.34 -1.35 5.70
C CYS A 17 -13.84 -1.53 5.95
N GLY A 18 -14.33 -2.77 6.01
CA GLY A 18 -15.73 -3.07 6.33
C GLY A 18 -16.11 -2.61 7.73
N CYS A 19 -15.29 -2.91 8.73
CA CYS A 19 -15.46 -2.38 10.08
C CYS A 19 -15.50 -0.85 10.07
N GLN A 20 -14.56 -0.20 9.38
CA GLN A 20 -14.50 1.25 9.30
C GLN A 20 -15.74 1.87 8.64
N ALA A 21 -16.26 1.25 7.57
CA ALA A 21 -17.49 1.68 6.92
C ALA A 21 -18.73 1.53 7.83
N ILE A 22 -18.82 0.44 8.60
CA ILE A 22 -19.90 0.26 9.58
C ILE A 22 -19.83 1.34 10.66
N TYR A 23 -18.63 1.64 11.18
CA TYR A 23 -18.44 2.71 12.17
C TYR A 23 -18.77 4.11 11.63
N GLN A 24 -18.44 4.38 10.35
CA GLN A 24 -18.81 5.62 9.67
C GLN A 24 -20.33 5.88 9.64
N LEU A 25 -21.12 4.80 9.60
CA LEU A 25 -22.58 4.86 9.53
C LEU A 25 -23.25 4.93 10.91
N THR A 26 -22.56 4.47 11.96
CA THR A 26 -23.18 4.22 13.28
C THR A 26 -22.67 5.14 14.39
N SER A 27 -21.51 5.78 14.24
CA SER A 27 -20.85 6.51 15.33
C SER A 27 -20.94 8.03 15.20
N ASP A 28 -21.38 8.68 16.28
CA ASP A 28 -21.44 10.14 16.44
C ASP A 28 -20.12 10.74 16.97
N GLY A 29 -19.01 9.98 16.96
CA GLY A 29 -17.66 10.49 17.23
C GLY A 29 -17.00 10.05 18.54
N ASN A 30 -17.65 9.23 19.37
CA ASN A 30 -17.05 8.67 20.60
C ASN A 30 -16.40 7.30 20.34
N ASP A 31 -15.30 7.30 19.59
CA ASP A 31 -14.73 6.06 19.06
C ASP A 31 -13.38 5.69 19.70
N ARG A 32 -13.44 4.90 20.77
CA ARG A 32 -12.26 4.45 21.53
C ARG A 32 -11.32 3.53 20.74
N LEU A 33 -11.82 2.86 19.71
CA LEU A 33 -11.04 1.95 18.86
C LEU A 33 -10.52 2.62 17.59
N CYS A 34 -10.68 3.95 17.48
CA CYS A 34 -10.28 4.71 16.31
C CYS A 34 -8.80 4.57 15.96
N SER A 35 -7.91 4.82 16.93
CA SER A 35 -6.47 4.72 16.69
C SER A 35 -6.05 3.30 16.30
N PHE A 36 -6.70 2.28 16.87
CA PHE A 36 -6.43 0.89 16.54
C PHE A 36 -6.90 0.51 15.13
N ARG A 37 -8.11 0.93 14.71
CA ARG A 37 -8.60 0.67 13.34
C ARG A 37 -7.76 1.40 12.30
N GLY A 38 -7.40 2.66 12.55
CA GLY A 38 -6.48 3.38 11.66
C GLY A 38 -5.10 2.72 11.57
N PHE A 39 -4.60 2.16 12.68
CA PHE A 39 -3.36 1.37 12.69
C PHE A 39 -3.49 0.11 11.83
N LEU A 40 -4.56 -0.67 12.01
CA LEU A 40 -4.83 -1.88 11.22
C LEU A 40 -4.95 -1.55 9.73
N LEU A 41 -5.55 -0.40 9.38
CA LEU A 41 -5.67 0.05 8.00
C LEU A 41 -4.28 0.28 7.39
N HIS A 42 -3.41 1.05 8.07
CA HIS A 42 -2.05 1.31 7.59
C HIS A 42 -1.18 0.05 7.52
N ALA A 43 -1.22 -0.77 8.57
CA ALA A 43 -0.50 -2.05 8.62
C ALA A 43 -0.99 -3.00 7.52
N GLY A 44 -2.30 -3.07 7.29
CA GLY A 44 -2.93 -3.87 6.24
C GLY A 44 -2.55 -3.40 4.83
N CYS A 45 -2.55 -2.08 4.58
CA CYS A 45 -2.03 -1.49 3.34
C CYS A 45 -0.57 -1.90 3.12
N GLY A 46 0.30 -1.69 4.12
CA GLY A 46 1.71 -2.08 4.04
C GLY A 46 1.88 -3.56 3.75
N LEU A 47 1.11 -4.41 4.43
CA LEU A 47 1.13 -5.84 4.23
C LEU A 47 0.79 -6.24 2.79
N LEU A 48 -0.24 -5.60 2.21
CA LEU A 48 -0.66 -5.85 0.83
C LEU A 48 0.43 -5.43 -0.17
N TYR A 49 0.95 -4.20 -0.06
CA TYR A 49 1.97 -3.69 -0.98
C TYR A 49 3.29 -4.45 -0.89
N HIS A 50 3.77 -4.75 0.32
CA HIS A 50 4.99 -5.54 0.49
C HIS A 50 4.81 -6.98 0.02
N THR A 51 3.63 -7.58 0.16
CA THR A 51 3.37 -8.91 -0.41
C THR A 51 3.53 -8.91 -1.92
N ILE A 52 3.03 -7.86 -2.60
CA ILE A 52 3.17 -7.71 -4.06
C ILE A 52 4.66 -7.56 -4.43
N CYS A 53 5.46 -6.88 -3.59
CA CYS A 53 6.91 -6.79 -3.78
C CYS A 53 7.59 -8.15 -3.69
N ILE A 54 7.27 -8.96 -2.68
CA ILE A 54 7.85 -10.31 -2.55
C ILE A 54 7.46 -11.16 -3.75
N GLN A 55 6.22 -11.05 -4.23
CA GLN A 55 5.80 -11.75 -5.44
C GLN A 55 6.62 -11.33 -6.66
N ALA A 56 6.85 -10.02 -6.83
CA ALA A 56 7.69 -9.49 -7.90
C ALA A 56 9.13 -10.03 -7.80
N LEU A 57 9.73 -9.98 -6.61
CA LEU A 57 11.07 -10.50 -6.33
C LEU A 57 11.19 -12.00 -6.61
N HIS A 58 10.24 -12.79 -6.12
CA HIS A 58 10.21 -14.23 -6.39
C HIS A 58 10.18 -14.52 -7.90
N ARG A 59 9.37 -13.77 -8.66
CA ARG A 59 9.32 -13.91 -10.12
C ARG A 59 10.63 -13.51 -10.79
N LEU A 60 11.30 -12.47 -10.31
CA LEU A 60 12.61 -12.08 -10.80
C LEU A 60 13.60 -13.25 -10.67
N PHE A 61 13.66 -13.87 -9.48
CA PHE A 61 14.56 -15.00 -9.25
C PHE A 61 14.22 -16.21 -10.12
N VAL A 62 12.93 -16.51 -10.31
CA VAL A 62 12.51 -17.64 -11.16
C VAL A 62 12.79 -17.40 -12.64
N VAL A 63 12.52 -16.19 -13.16
CA VAL A 63 12.62 -15.88 -14.58
C VAL A 63 14.05 -15.54 -15.01
N VAL A 64 14.71 -14.65 -14.26
CA VAL A 64 16.02 -14.08 -14.64
C VAL A 64 17.19 -14.87 -14.04
N PHE A 65 17.04 -15.44 -12.85
CA PHE A 65 18.12 -16.15 -12.14
C PHE A 65 17.79 -17.62 -11.82
N PRO A 66 17.47 -18.45 -12.84
CA PRO A 66 17.05 -19.84 -12.61
C PRO A 66 18.13 -20.71 -11.95
N THR A 67 19.41 -20.30 -12.03
CA THR A 67 20.54 -20.99 -11.40
C THR A 67 20.60 -20.81 -9.88
N ARG A 68 19.95 -19.78 -9.32
CA ARG A 68 19.97 -19.49 -7.88
C ARG A 68 18.81 -20.15 -7.13
N ARG A 69 18.73 -21.50 -7.19
CA ARG A 69 17.65 -22.29 -6.58
C ARG A 69 17.48 -22.10 -5.07
N SER A 70 18.55 -21.76 -4.34
CA SER A 70 18.49 -21.52 -2.88
C SER A 70 17.46 -20.44 -2.49
N PHE A 71 17.41 -19.34 -3.25
CA PHE A 71 16.45 -18.24 -3.02
C PHE A 71 15.01 -18.58 -3.42
N GLN A 72 14.80 -19.69 -4.14
CA GLN A 72 13.48 -20.17 -4.54
C GLN A 72 12.95 -21.24 -3.57
N SER A 73 13.73 -21.61 -2.56
CA SER A 73 13.32 -22.61 -1.57
C SER A 73 12.11 -22.13 -0.77
N LYS A 74 11.22 -23.06 -0.41
CA LYS A 74 10.02 -22.75 0.39
C LYS A 74 10.40 -22.12 1.73
N GLN A 75 11.48 -22.59 2.37
CA GLN A 75 11.96 -22.06 3.64
C GLN A 75 12.34 -20.59 3.54
N VAL A 76 13.11 -20.20 2.51
CA VAL A 76 13.49 -18.79 2.30
C VAL A 76 12.25 -17.92 2.03
N ILE A 77 11.31 -18.40 1.22
CA ILE A 77 10.07 -17.65 0.94
C ILE A 77 9.23 -17.46 2.21
N VAL A 78 9.14 -18.48 3.07
CA VAL A 78 8.47 -18.37 4.38
C VAL A 78 9.16 -17.37 5.27
N SER A 79 10.48 -17.45 5.42
CA SER A 79 11.24 -16.53 6.26
C SER A 79 11.10 -15.08 5.79
N ILE A 80 11.17 -14.83 4.48
CA ILE A 80 10.95 -13.49 3.90
C ILE A 80 9.52 -13.01 4.15
N THR A 81 8.54 -13.90 4.05
CA THR A 81 7.14 -13.56 4.33
C THR A 81 6.96 -13.15 5.79
N ILE A 82 7.44 -13.95 6.74
CA ILE A 82 7.35 -13.63 8.19
C ILE A 82 8.03 -12.29 8.48
N PHE A 83 9.23 -12.07 7.95
CA PHE A 83 9.96 -10.82 8.12
C PHE A 83 9.20 -9.61 7.56
N GLN A 84 8.56 -9.78 6.39
CA GLN A 84 7.73 -8.74 5.78
C GLN A 84 6.49 -8.40 6.61
N TRP A 85 5.86 -9.38 7.25
CA TRP A 85 4.75 -9.12 8.17
C TRP A 85 5.21 -8.27 9.35
N LEU A 86 6.33 -8.64 9.99
CA LEU A 86 6.90 -7.88 11.10
C LEU A 86 7.23 -6.44 10.70
N ILE A 87 7.88 -6.25 9.55
CA ILE A 87 8.18 -4.92 9.01
C ILE A 87 6.89 -4.11 8.78
N SER A 88 5.89 -4.71 8.14
CA SER A 88 4.65 -4.01 7.77
C SER A 88 3.88 -3.51 9.00
N VAL A 89 3.86 -4.32 10.06
CA VAL A 89 3.27 -3.95 11.35
C VAL A 89 4.10 -2.85 12.02
N THR A 90 5.43 -2.98 11.99
CA THR A 90 6.34 -2.03 12.65
C THR A 90 6.20 -0.61 12.10
N PHE A 91 5.97 -0.43 10.80
CA PHE A 91 5.77 0.90 10.23
C PHE A 91 4.54 1.64 10.76
N GLY A 92 3.50 0.94 11.21
CA GLY A 92 2.31 1.55 11.82
C GLY A 92 2.51 1.97 13.28
N ILE A 93 3.48 1.39 13.99
CA ILE A 93 3.68 1.58 15.44
C ILE A 93 4.00 3.04 15.79
N PRO A 94 4.92 3.77 15.11
CA PRO A 94 5.21 5.16 15.44
C PRO A 94 3.98 6.06 15.40
N ALA A 95 3.11 5.88 14.40
CA ALA A 95 1.88 6.66 14.30
C ALA A 95 0.89 6.36 15.43
N LEU A 96 0.83 5.10 15.89
CA LEU A 96 0.00 4.67 17.00
C LEU A 96 0.51 5.19 18.34
N VAL A 97 1.80 4.99 18.65
CA VAL A 97 2.42 5.38 19.93
C VAL A 97 2.46 6.89 20.12
N LEU A 98 2.70 7.64 19.05
CA LEU A 98 2.71 9.11 19.10
C LEU A 98 1.29 9.72 19.20
N GLY A 99 0.23 8.92 19.17
CA GLY A 99 -1.16 9.39 19.24
C GLY A 99 -1.61 10.14 17.98
N ARG A 100 -1.02 9.81 16.83
CA ARG A 100 -1.14 10.59 15.58
C ARG A 100 -2.21 10.03 14.64
N ILE A 101 -2.84 8.93 15.04
CA ILE A 101 -4.01 8.36 14.39
C ILE A 101 -5.24 8.91 15.10
N VAL A 102 -5.95 9.79 14.41
CA VAL A 102 -7.07 10.56 14.93
C VAL A 102 -8.31 10.37 14.07
N TYR A 103 -9.48 10.56 14.68
CA TYR A 103 -10.73 10.62 13.93
C TYR A 103 -10.76 11.91 13.11
N GLN A 104 -11.02 11.80 11.81
CA GLN A 104 -11.16 12.95 10.93
C GLN A 104 -12.63 13.21 10.65
N PRO A 105 -13.21 14.31 11.16
CA PRO A 105 -14.65 14.56 11.05
C PRO A 105 -15.14 14.69 9.60
N GLY A 106 -14.34 15.30 8.72
CA GLY A 106 -14.72 15.54 7.33
C GLY A 106 -14.84 14.26 6.49
N SER A 107 -14.03 13.24 6.79
CA SER A 107 -14.02 11.96 6.07
C SER A 107 -14.60 10.80 6.89
N ARG A 108 -14.98 11.08 8.15
CA ARG A 108 -15.48 10.12 9.15
C ARG A 108 -14.59 8.87 9.31
N ILE A 109 -13.30 8.97 8.97
CA ILE A 109 -12.35 7.86 9.06
C ILE A 109 -11.32 8.11 10.16
N CYS A 110 -10.83 7.02 10.71
CA CYS A 110 -9.67 6.99 11.58
C CYS A 110 -8.42 6.80 10.73
N GLN A 111 -7.58 7.82 10.66
CA GLN A 111 -6.33 7.76 9.90
C GLN A 111 -5.27 8.68 10.52
N ALA A 112 -4.06 8.64 9.97
CA ALA A 112 -3.00 9.53 10.40
C ALA A 112 -3.42 10.99 10.19
N SER A 113 -3.15 11.84 11.17
CA SER A 113 -3.44 13.28 11.12
C SER A 113 -2.77 13.90 9.89
N MET A 114 -3.56 14.54 9.04
CA MET A 114 -3.03 15.28 7.88
C MET A 114 -2.25 16.53 8.31
N ASN A 115 -2.43 16.99 9.55
CA ASN A 115 -1.68 18.12 10.11
C ASN A 115 -0.22 17.73 10.42
N ASP A 116 0.05 16.44 10.64
CA ASP A 116 1.38 15.93 10.95
C ASP A 116 2.07 15.42 9.68
N ILE A 117 2.52 16.38 8.86
CA ILE A 117 3.10 16.11 7.54
C ILE A 117 4.27 15.12 7.60
N ILE A 118 5.05 15.12 8.67
CA ILE A 118 6.21 14.23 8.85
C ILE A 118 5.74 12.76 8.93
N ILE A 119 4.72 12.48 9.74
CA ILE A 119 4.20 11.11 9.89
C ILE A 119 3.45 10.67 8.65
N PHE A 120 2.69 11.57 8.04
CA PHE A 120 2.04 11.30 6.77
C PHE A 120 3.06 10.92 5.69
N LEU A 121 4.12 11.71 5.52
CA LEU A 121 5.19 11.43 4.55
C LEU A 121 5.95 10.16 4.89
N TYR A 122 6.22 9.89 6.17
CA TYR A 122 6.84 8.65 6.63
C TYR A 122 6.00 7.42 6.22
N LEU A 123 4.71 7.41 6.56
CA LEU A 123 3.82 6.31 6.21
C LEU A 123 3.69 6.17 4.68
N ALA A 124 3.51 7.28 3.97
CA ALA A 124 3.45 7.28 2.51
C ALA A 124 4.73 6.67 1.89
N MET A 125 5.90 7.08 2.38
CA MET A 125 7.20 6.63 1.89
C MET A 125 7.38 5.12 2.07
N PHE A 126 7.16 4.60 3.27
CA PHE A 126 7.41 3.19 3.56
C PHE A 126 6.31 2.25 3.07
N ILE A 127 5.03 2.65 3.16
CA ILE A 127 3.90 1.80 2.77
C ILE A 127 3.67 1.79 1.26
N TYR A 128 3.98 2.89 0.55
CA TYR A 128 3.64 3.05 -0.86
C TYR A 128 4.86 3.27 -1.75
N PHE A 129 5.69 4.28 -1.49
CA PHE A 129 6.78 4.63 -2.42
C PHE A 129 7.87 3.58 -2.47
N LEU A 130 8.32 3.08 -1.32
CA LEU A 130 9.34 2.05 -1.22
C LEU A 130 8.93 0.77 -1.98
N PRO A 131 7.74 0.17 -1.75
CA PRO A 131 7.34 -1.01 -2.50
C PRO A 131 7.21 -0.75 -4.01
N LEU A 132 6.69 0.41 -4.42
CA LEU A 132 6.60 0.76 -5.85
C LEU A 132 7.98 0.92 -6.49
N ALA A 133 8.91 1.61 -5.83
CA ALA A 133 10.28 1.81 -6.29
C ALA A 133 11.03 0.49 -6.48
N ILE A 134 10.66 -0.56 -5.74
CA ILE A 134 11.19 -1.93 -5.89
C ILE A 134 10.49 -2.67 -7.03
N ILE A 135 9.16 -2.62 -7.11
CA ILE A 135 8.37 -3.37 -8.11
C ILE A 135 8.71 -2.93 -9.54
N ILE A 136 8.78 -1.62 -9.80
CA ILE A 136 8.98 -1.05 -11.14
C ILE A 136 10.23 -1.61 -11.83
N PRO A 137 11.45 -1.48 -11.27
CA PRO A 137 12.66 -1.97 -11.92
C PRO A 137 12.67 -3.49 -12.08
N ILE A 138 12.06 -4.22 -11.14
CA ILE A 138 11.91 -5.68 -11.25
C ILE A 138 11.12 -6.05 -12.50
N TYR A 139 9.96 -5.43 -12.72
CA TYR A 139 9.13 -5.73 -13.88
C TYR A 139 9.79 -5.27 -15.19
N ILE A 140 10.49 -4.13 -15.20
CA ILE A 140 11.29 -3.70 -16.36
C ILE A 140 12.31 -4.79 -16.72
N ARG A 141 13.06 -5.30 -15.74
CA ARG A 141 14.05 -6.37 -15.95
C ARG A 141 13.42 -7.67 -16.45
N ILE A 142 12.29 -8.09 -15.87
CA ILE A 142 11.56 -9.30 -16.30
C ILE A 142 11.06 -9.14 -17.74
N VAL A 143 10.48 -8.00 -18.11
CA VAL A 143 10.01 -7.73 -19.48
C VAL A 143 11.18 -7.74 -20.47
N HIS A 144 12.27 -7.06 -20.15
CA HIS A 144 13.45 -7.00 -21.01
C HIS A 144 14.04 -8.40 -21.24
N PHE A 145 14.23 -9.16 -20.16
CA PHE A 145 14.77 -10.52 -20.24
C PHE A 145 13.83 -11.47 -21.01
N SER A 146 12.52 -11.39 -20.76
CA SER A 146 11.53 -12.20 -21.47
C SER A 146 11.50 -11.88 -22.96
N LYS A 147 11.62 -10.60 -23.34
CA LYS A 147 11.68 -10.19 -24.76
C LYS A 147 12.92 -10.76 -25.43
N GLN A 148 14.09 -10.65 -24.79
CA GLN A 148 15.36 -11.19 -25.30
C GLN A 148 15.31 -12.71 -25.51
N ARG A 149 14.69 -13.46 -24.58
CA ARG A 149 14.56 -14.92 -24.68
C ARG A 149 13.50 -15.39 -25.68
N SER A 150 12.43 -14.60 -25.86
CA SER A 150 11.38 -14.87 -26.85
C SER A 150 11.89 -14.80 -28.28
N PHE A 151 12.91 -13.98 -28.56
CA PHE A 151 13.59 -13.98 -29.86
C PHE A 151 14.42 -15.24 -30.11
N SER A 152 14.75 -16.01 -29.07
CA SER A 152 15.71 -17.11 -29.13
C SER A 152 15.12 -18.51 -28.97
N THR A 153 13.85 -18.68 -28.56
CA THR A 153 13.29 -20.03 -28.25
C THR A 153 11.81 -20.20 -28.66
N ASN A 154 11.48 -21.42 -29.14
CA ASN A 154 10.17 -21.84 -29.69
C ASN A 154 8.94 -21.56 -28.78
N THR A 155 8.22 -20.51 -29.16
CA THR A 155 6.80 -20.12 -29.09
C THR A 155 5.83 -20.66 -28.01
N SER A 156 5.91 -21.91 -27.52
CA SER A 156 4.80 -22.47 -26.70
C SER A 156 4.87 -22.17 -25.19
N ARG A 157 6.02 -22.38 -24.53
CA ARG A 157 6.19 -22.04 -23.09
C ARG A 157 6.11 -20.52 -22.84
N ASN A 158 6.57 -19.73 -23.80
CA ASN A 158 6.57 -18.27 -23.70
C ASN A 158 5.15 -17.68 -23.62
N VAL A 159 4.15 -18.29 -24.25
CA VAL A 159 2.77 -17.75 -24.29
C VAL A 159 2.08 -17.81 -22.92
N VAL A 160 2.27 -18.90 -22.15
CA VAL A 160 1.65 -19.04 -20.82
C VAL A 160 2.25 -18.06 -19.82
N ASP A 161 3.58 -17.96 -19.80
CA ASP A 161 4.30 -17.02 -18.92
C ASP A 161 4.00 -15.57 -19.28
N GLN A 162 3.91 -15.26 -20.57
CA GLN A 162 3.57 -13.91 -21.05
C GLN A 162 2.11 -13.52 -20.73
N ARG A 163 1.16 -14.46 -20.79
CA ARG A 163 -0.24 -14.22 -20.35
C ARG A 163 -0.32 -13.92 -18.86
N ARG A 164 0.43 -14.67 -18.05
CA ARG A 164 0.52 -14.43 -16.60
C ARG A 164 1.12 -13.05 -16.33
N GLN A 165 2.26 -12.75 -16.94
CA GLN A 165 2.93 -11.44 -16.84
C GLN A 165 2.01 -10.27 -17.24
N ARG A 166 1.25 -10.38 -18.33
CA ARG A 166 0.27 -9.34 -18.73
C ARG A 166 -0.85 -9.17 -17.70
N ARG A 167 -1.28 -10.23 -17.02
CA ARG A 167 -2.27 -10.14 -15.93
C ARG A 167 -1.71 -9.34 -14.76
N ASP A 168 -0.46 -9.59 -14.40
CA ASP A 168 0.18 -8.92 -13.27
C ASP A 168 0.56 -7.47 -13.60
N LEU A 169 0.99 -7.19 -14.83
CA LEU A 169 1.20 -5.81 -15.30
C LEU A 169 -0.11 -5.00 -15.31
N ARG A 170 -1.23 -5.62 -15.68
CA ARG A 170 -2.56 -4.96 -15.55
C ARG A 170 -2.91 -4.69 -14.10
N PHE A 171 -2.58 -5.60 -13.19
CA PHE A 171 -2.79 -5.39 -11.76
C PHE A 171 -1.92 -4.25 -11.21
N ILE A 172 -0.65 -4.19 -11.62
CA ILE A 172 0.26 -3.09 -11.26
C ILE A 172 -0.19 -1.77 -11.86
N GLY A 173 -0.64 -1.76 -13.12
CA GLY A 173 -1.24 -0.59 -13.75
C GLY A 173 -2.45 -0.07 -12.96
N ARG A 174 -3.30 -0.97 -12.43
CA ARG A 174 -4.40 -0.59 -11.53
C ARG A 174 -3.89 0.00 -10.20
N LEU A 175 -2.81 -0.55 -9.63
CA LEU A 175 -2.20 0.03 -8.42
C LEU A 175 -1.62 1.43 -8.68
N PHE A 176 -1.06 1.68 -9.86
CA PHE A 176 -0.62 3.01 -10.29
C PHE A 176 -1.78 4.00 -10.43
N ILE A 177 -2.91 3.55 -10.98
CA ILE A 177 -4.13 4.38 -11.06
C ILE A 177 -4.62 4.73 -9.65
N ILE A 178 -4.66 3.75 -8.74
CA ILE A 178 -5.02 3.98 -7.33
C ILE A 178 -4.02 4.95 -6.67
N PHE A 179 -2.73 4.84 -6.97
CA PHE A 179 -1.70 5.76 -6.48
C PHE A 179 -1.92 7.18 -6.99
N HIS A 180 -2.16 7.37 -8.29
CA HIS A 180 -2.48 8.69 -8.83
C HIS A 180 -3.78 9.24 -8.25
N GLY A 181 -4.78 8.39 -8.00
CA GLY A 181 -6.00 8.75 -7.29
C GLY A 181 -5.71 9.23 -5.87
N PHE A 182 -4.88 8.50 -5.11
CA PHE A 182 -4.52 8.86 -3.74
C PHE A 182 -3.67 10.14 -3.65
N ALA A 183 -2.73 10.33 -4.56
CA ALA A 183 -1.92 11.55 -4.65
C ALA A 183 -2.80 12.76 -4.99
N SER A 184 -3.69 12.63 -5.98
CA SER A 184 -4.64 13.67 -6.37
C SER A 184 -5.60 14.00 -5.23
N PHE A 185 -6.13 12.97 -4.56
CA PHE A 185 -7.02 13.13 -3.41
C PHE A 185 -6.33 13.82 -2.23
N SER A 186 -5.07 13.47 -1.95
CA SER A 186 -4.26 14.12 -0.91
C SER A 186 -3.99 15.59 -1.22
N ILE A 187 -3.74 15.93 -2.49
CA ILE A 187 -3.58 17.32 -2.96
C ILE A 187 -4.91 18.09 -2.80
N VAL A 188 -6.03 17.49 -3.20
CA VAL A 188 -7.37 18.10 -3.08
C VAL A 188 -7.76 18.31 -1.62
N ILE A 189 -7.51 17.35 -0.73
CA ILE A 189 -7.76 17.50 0.72
C ILE A 189 -6.86 18.58 1.31
N ASN A 190 -5.57 18.62 0.95
CA ASN A 190 -4.66 19.64 1.43
C ASN A 190 -5.12 21.05 1.01
N ASN A 191 -5.58 21.20 -0.23
CA ASN A 191 -6.12 22.46 -0.73
C ASN A 191 -7.42 22.85 -0.03
N ASN A 192 -8.34 21.92 0.18
CA ASN A 192 -9.60 22.16 0.89
C ASN A 192 -9.35 22.53 2.36
N PHE A 193 -8.44 21.84 3.05
CA PHE A 193 -8.09 22.15 4.44
C PHE A 193 -7.47 23.55 4.58
N LYS A 194 -6.63 23.95 3.62
CA LYS A 194 -6.05 25.29 3.55
C LYS A 194 -7.14 26.36 3.39
N LEU A 195 -8.14 26.10 2.55
CA LEU A 195 -9.31 26.97 2.36
C LEU A 195 -10.16 27.10 3.63
N THR A 196 -10.41 26.00 4.35
CA THR A 196 -11.20 26.04 5.59
C THR A 196 -10.51 26.82 6.70
N LYS A 197 -9.19 26.68 6.84
CA LYS A 197 -8.40 27.52 7.78
C LYS A 197 -8.44 29.00 7.41
N LEU A 198 -8.37 29.33 6.12
CA LEU A 198 -8.45 30.73 5.67
C LEU A 198 -9.83 31.34 5.95
N GLN A 199 -10.91 30.59 5.75
CA GLN A 199 -12.26 31.05 6.09
C GLN A 199 -12.46 31.26 7.59
N GLN A 200 -11.87 30.42 8.44
CA GLN A 200 -11.93 30.60 9.90
C GLN A 200 -11.17 31.84 10.36
N ILE A 201 -10.04 32.18 9.73
CA ILE A 201 -9.30 33.41 10.03
C ILE A 201 -10.11 34.64 9.61
N PHE A 202 -10.65 34.63 8.38
CA PHE A 202 -11.48 35.73 7.87
C PHE A 202 -12.76 35.97 8.71
N ASN A 203 -13.43 34.92 9.15
CA ASN A 203 -14.62 35.07 10.01
C ASN A 203 -14.27 35.60 11.41
N LYS A 204 -13.08 35.28 11.93
CA LYS A 204 -12.65 35.74 13.25
C LYS A 204 -12.33 37.24 13.25
N ASP A 205 -11.75 37.76 12.17
CA ASP A 205 -11.48 39.20 12.03
C ASP A 205 -12.77 40.03 11.90
N ASN A 206 -13.81 39.49 11.26
CA ASN A 206 -15.13 40.13 11.18
C ASN A 206 -15.95 40.09 12.48
N SER A 207 -15.51 39.36 13.52
CA SER A 207 -16.22 39.26 14.81
C SER A 207 -15.80 40.33 15.82
N TYR A 208 -14.77 41.13 15.50
CA TYR A 208 -14.20 42.17 16.36
C TYR A 208 -14.51 43.60 15.88
N GLN A 209 -15.32 43.76 14.83
CA GLN A 209 -15.95 45.02 14.42
C GLN A 209 -17.42 45.01 14.81
#